data_AF-A0AB39T4K8-F1
#
_entry.id   AF-A0AB39T4K8-F1
#
_cell.length_a   1.000
_cell.length_b   1.000
_cell.length_c   1.000
_cell.angle_alpha   90.00
_cell.angle_beta   90.00
_cell.angle_gamma   90.00
#
_symmetry.space_group_name_H-M   'P 1'
#
loop_
_entity.id
_entity.type
_entity.pdbx_description
1 polymer ?
#
loop_
_entity_poly.entity_id
_entity_poly.type
_entity_poly.pdbx_seq_one_letter_code
_entity_poly.pdbx_strand_id
1 'polypeptide(L)'
;MLRKLVTLMAALCTAVGLAVLLPTASAGAAPACVAAWNSGSVYTGGMTASYNGHNWYAKWWTQNERPGSSDVWRDEGACGTGGGGTDPNPSGFVVSEAQFNQMFPNRNPFYTYAGLVAALKSYPGFATTGSDTVKKQEAAAFLANVSHETGGLYYIVEQNTANYPHYCDTTRPYGCPAGQAAYYGRGPIQLSWNFNYKAAGDALGIDLLNNPWRVEQDPAVAMQTGLWYWNTQNGPGTMTAHNAMVNGAGFGQTIWAINGSLECNGGNPAQVQSRVTKYQQFTQILGVPAGANLYC
;
A
#
# COMPACT_ATOMS: atom_id res chain seq x y z
N MET A 1 66.96 -21.19 69.22
CA MET A 1 66.01 -22.32 69.24
C MET A 1 65.50 -22.55 67.82
N LEU A 2 65.72 -23.76 67.30
CA LEU A 2 65.35 -24.27 65.98
C LEU A 2 63.82 -24.22 65.70
N ARG A 3 63.45 -23.98 64.44
CA ARG A 3 62.37 -24.67 63.66
C ARG A 3 62.38 -24.14 62.21
N LYS A 4 63.02 -24.85 61.27
CA LYS A 4 62.44 -25.74 60.22
C LYS A 4 61.39 -25.03 59.34
N LEU A 5 61.73 -24.65 58.10
CA LEU A 5 61.47 -25.38 56.83
C LEU A 5 59.97 -25.55 56.53
N VAL A 6 59.47 -24.95 55.43
CA VAL A 6 58.73 -25.62 54.33
C VAL A 6 58.52 -24.61 53.19
N THR A 7 59.00 -24.99 52.02
CA THR A 7 58.83 -24.38 50.70
C THR A 7 57.41 -24.60 50.18
N LEU A 8 56.78 -23.59 49.59
CA LEU A 8 55.67 -23.80 48.65
C LEU A 8 55.80 -22.81 47.48
N MET A 9 56.28 -23.32 46.35
CA MET A 9 56.17 -22.65 45.05
C MET A 9 54.71 -22.73 44.60
N ALA A 10 54.08 -21.59 44.36
CA ALA A 10 52.88 -21.48 43.55
C ALA A 10 53.26 -20.71 42.27
N ALA A 11 53.42 -21.45 41.18
CA ALA A 11 53.53 -20.88 39.85
C ALA A 11 52.14 -20.38 39.42
N LEU A 12 52.00 -19.07 39.22
CA LEU A 12 50.81 -18.49 38.58
C LEU A 12 51.25 -17.93 37.22
N CYS A 13 50.85 -18.64 36.17
CA CYS A 13 51.08 -18.23 34.78
C CYS A 13 50.34 -16.92 34.49
N THR A 14 51.07 -15.81 34.31
CA THR A 14 50.54 -14.59 33.71
C THR A 14 50.43 -14.80 32.19
N ALA A 15 49.24 -15.09 31.69
CA ALA A 15 48.94 -15.01 30.26
C ALA A 15 48.88 -13.54 29.85
N VAL A 16 49.95 -13.03 29.23
CA VAL A 16 49.94 -11.73 28.54
C VAL A 16 49.23 -11.93 27.21
N GLY A 17 47.94 -11.62 27.15
CA GLY A 17 47.19 -11.55 25.91
C GLY A 17 47.63 -10.32 25.10
N LEU A 18 48.41 -10.55 24.04
CA LEU A 18 48.76 -9.53 23.07
C LEU A 18 47.52 -9.20 22.23
N ALA A 19 46.79 -8.14 22.57
CA ALA A 19 45.66 -7.67 21.78
C ALA A 19 46.19 -6.99 20.51
N VAL A 20 46.10 -7.70 19.37
CA VAL A 20 46.34 -7.12 18.05
C VAL A 20 45.17 -6.19 17.73
N LEU A 21 45.40 -4.88 17.83
CA LEU A 21 44.50 -3.85 17.33
C LEU A 21 44.52 -3.86 15.81
N LEU A 22 43.59 -4.60 15.18
CA LEU A 22 43.27 -4.41 13.78
C LEU A 22 42.54 -3.06 13.63
N PRO A 23 42.90 -2.21 12.66
CA PRO A 23 42.11 -1.02 12.36
C PRO A 23 40.74 -1.49 11.87
N THR A 24 39.69 -1.20 12.64
CA THR A 24 38.32 -1.34 12.19
C THR A 24 38.12 -0.39 11.02
N ALA A 25 38.01 -0.92 9.80
CA ALA A 25 37.51 -0.15 8.67
C ALA A 25 36.08 0.28 9.02
N SER A 26 35.91 1.56 9.34
CA SER A 26 34.59 2.17 9.41
C SER A 26 33.98 2.07 8.02
N ALA A 27 32.96 1.22 7.85
CA ALA A 27 32.09 1.30 6.69
C ALA A 27 31.49 2.71 6.69
N GLY A 28 31.97 3.57 5.79
CA GLY A 28 31.45 4.93 5.65
C GLY A 28 29.97 4.83 5.30
N ALA A 29 29.12 5.53 6.05
CA ALA A 29 27.71 5.66 5.70
C ALA A 29 27.60 6.21 4.28
N ALA A 30 26.76 5.60 3.44
CA ALA A 30 26.52 6.10 2.10
C ALA A 30 26.00 7.56 2.18
N PRO A 31 26.36 8.42 1.21
CA PRO A 31 25.88 9.79 1.17
C PRO A 31 24.35 9.84 1.16
N ALA A 32 23.76 10.90 1.70
CA ALA A 32 22.32 11.06 1.71
C ALA A 32 21.76 11.12 0.28
N CYS A 33 20.54 10.61 0.08
CA CYS A 33 19.85 10.75 -1.19
C CYS A 33 19.48 12.22 -1.44
N VAL A 34 19.66 12.67 -2.68
CA VAL A 34 19.13 13.96 -3.15
C VAL A 34 17.62 13.86 -3.39
N ALA A 35 16.98 14.93 -3.88
CA ALA A 35 15.56 14.93 -4.19
C ALA A 35 15.16 13.80 -5.16
N ALA A 36 14.03 13.13 -4.91
CA ALA A 36 13.58 12.01 -5.72
C ALA A 36 13.27 12.40 -7.17
N TRP A 37 13.61 11.51 -8.10
CA TRP A 37 13.24 11.67 -9.50
C TRP A 37 11.72 11.69 -9.66
N ASN A 38 11.26 12.59 -10.52
CA ASN A 38 9.86 12.87 -10.81
C ASN A 38 9.69 12.94 -12.34
N SER A 39 8.76 12.16 -12.89
CA SER A 39 8.51 12.07 -14.33
C SER A 39 8.03 13.37 -14.98
N GLY A 40 7.31 14.21 -14.23
CA GLY A 40 6.80 15.50 -14.70
C GLY A 40 7.85 16.61 -14.65
N SER A 41 8.95 16.41 -13.92
CA SER A 41 10.01 17.40 -13.78
C SER A 41 10.95 17.39 -14.98
N VAL A 42 11.33 18.57 -15.43
CA VAL A 42 12.40 18.76 -16.40
C VAL A 42 13.73 18.81 -15.66
N TYR A 43 14.69 17.97 -16.07
CA TYR A 43 16.05 17.99 -15.59
C TYR A 43 16.97 18.46 -16.72
N THR A 44 17.82 19.44 -16.45
CA THR A 44 18.86 19.88 -17.38
C THR A 44 20.22 19.32 -16.97
N GLY A 45 21.19 19.39 -17.88
CA GLY A 45 22.57 18.98 -17.59
C GLY A 45 23.08 19.60 -16.28
N GLY A 46 23.60 18.77 -15.37
CA GLY A 46 24.08 19.21 -14.05
C GLY A 46 23.12 18.93 -12.90
N MET A 47 21.84 18.66 -13.17
CA MET A 47 20.85 18.38 -12.12
C MET A 47 20.98 16.95 -11.61
N THR A 48 20.66 16.75 -10.33
CA THR A 48 20.70 15.44 -9.69
C THR A 48 19.33 15.02 -9.18
N ALA A 49 19.04 13.73 -9.24
CA ALA A 49 17.83 13.14 -8.68
C ALA A 49 18.12 11.78 -8.07
N SER A 50 17.43 11.39 -7.00
CA SER A 50 17.56 10.04 -6.43
C SER A 50 16.51 9.11 -7.03
N TYR A 51 16.90 7.90 -7.41
CA TYR A 51 15.99 6.87 -7.90
C TYR A 51 16.56 5.49 -7.56
N ASN A 52 15.70 4.58 -7.05
CA ASN A 52 16.09 3.22 -6.64
C ASN A 52 17.29 3.16 -5.66
N GLY A 53 17.39 4.12 -4.73
CA GLY A 53 18.47 4.15 -3.73
C GLY A 53 19.83 4.56 -4.30
N HIS A 54 19.85 5.16 -5.48
CA HIS A 54 21.04 5.75 -6.09
C HIS A 54 20.80 7.23 -6.35
N ASN A 55 21.86 8.03 -6.23
CA ASN A 55 21.85 9.39 -6.77
C ASN A 55 22.21 9.31 -8.26
N TRP A 56 21.54 10.12 -9.07
CA TRP A 56 21.74 10.15 -10.51
C TRP A 56 21.98 11.59 -10.96
N TYR A 57 22.81 11.73 -11.98
CA TYR A 57 23.18 13.00 -12.60
C TYR A 57 22.65 13.07 -14.02
N ALA A 58 21.85 14.08 -14.33
CA ALA A 58 21.38 14.36 -15.68
C ALA A 58 22.54 14.92 -16.52
N LYS A 59 22.89 14.22 -17.60
CA LYS A 59 23.95 14.68 -18.51
C LYS A 59 23.48 15.78 -19.45
N TRP A 60 22.20 15.78 -19.81
CA TRP A 60 21.55 16.78 -20.67
C TRP A 60 20.06 16.87 -20.34
N TRP A 61 19.32 17.69 -21.10
CA TRP A 61 17.88 17.86 -20.92
C TRP A 61 17.14 16.51 -20.98
N THR A 62 16.27 16.27 -20.00
CA THR A 62 15.38 15.11 -19.95
C THR A 62 14.10 15.42 -19.18
N GLN A 63 13.01 14.80 -19.59
CA GLN A 63 11.75 14.75 -18.88
C GLN A 63 11.15 13.35 -19.07
N ASN A 64 10.61 12.77 -18.01
CA ASN A 64 9.96 11.46 -18.04
C ASN A 64 10.87 10.29 -18.51
N GLU A 65 12.18 10.46 -18.63
CA GLU A 65 13.11 9.33 -18.80
C GLU A 65 13.65 8.92 -17.43
N ARG A 66 13.41 7.66 -17.07
CA ARG A 66 13.70 7.14 -15.75
C ARG A 66 15.21 6.85 -15.57
N PRO A 67 15.83 7.24 -14.44
CA PRO A 67 17.21 6.91 -14.17
C PRO A 67 17.47 5.39 -14.19
N GLY A 68 18.59 4.99 -14.77
CA GLY A 68 18.95 3.58 -15.02
C GLY A 68 18.26 2.93 -16.24
N SER A 69 17.43 3.66 -16.99
CA SER A 69 16.77 3.14 -18.20
C SER A 69 17.08 3.90 -19.50
N SER A 70 17.82 5.00 -19.39
CA SER A 70 18.26 5.82 -20.53
C SER A 70 19.68 6.30 -20.25
N ASP A 71 20.44 6.51 -21.33
CA ASP A 71 21.78 7.04 -21.24
C ASP A 71 21.81 8.45 -20.66
N VAL A 72 20.71 9.21 -20.60
CA VAL A 72 20.73 10.58 -20.06
C VAL A 72 21.16 10.68 -18.59
N TRP A 73 20.98 9.61 -17.82
CA TRP A 73 21.30 9.56 -16.39
C TRP A 73 22.64 8.84 -16.14
N ARG A 74 23.58 9.54 -15.53
CA ARG A 74 24.81 8.95 -14.97
C ARG A 74 24.56 8.55 -13.52
N ASP A 75 24.88 7.32 -13.16
CA ASP A 75 24.81 6.83 -11.78
C ASP A 75 25.93 7.46 -10.94
N GLU A 76 25.58 8.11 -9.83
CA GLU A 76 26.51 8.71 -8.85
C GLU A 76 26.72 7.82 -7.62
N GLY A 77 26.19 6.59 -7.67
CA GLY A 77 26.32 5.59 -6.63
C GLY A 77 25.15 5.55 -5.66
N ALA A 78 25.21 4.55 -4.78
CA ALA A 78 24.21 4.30 -3.77
C ALA A 78 24.09 5.49 -2.80
N CYS A 79 22.86 5.78 -2.39
CA CYS A 79 22.53 6.82 -1.42
C CYS A 79 21.61 6.27 -0.31
N GLY A 80 21.75 6.84 0.89
CA GLY A 80 20.84 6.62 2.04
C GLY A 80 21.50 6.06 3.32
N THR A 81 20.86 6.32 4.47
CA THR A 81 21.05 5.53 5.69
C THR A 81 20.14 4.31 5.64
N GLY A 82 20.67 3.16 5.19
CA GLY A 82 20.13 1.82 5.42
C GLY A 82 18.64 1.58 5.09
N GLY A 83 18.37 1.12 3.86
CA GLY A 83 17.21 0.28 3.54
C GLY A 83 15.98 0.98 2.99
N GLY A 84 15.71 0.75 1.70
CA GLY A 84 14.38 0.91 1.09
C GLY A 84 13.97 2.34 0.76
N GLY A 85 13.90 2.64 -0.54
CA GLY A 85 13.39 3.92 -1.05
C GLY A 85 12.11 4.35 -0.36
N THR A 86 12.22 5.41 0.41
CA THR A 86 11.10 6.20 0.93
C THR A 86 11.46 7.66 0.66
N ASP A 87 10.72 8.25 -0.27
CA ASP A 87 10.26 9.63 -0.14
C ASP A 87 9.90 9.84 1.35
N PRO A 88 10.30 10.93 2.04
CA PRO A 88 9.90 11.15 3.43
C PRO A 88 8.38 11.29 3.47
N ASN A 89 7.68 10.17 3.50
CA ASN A 89 6.25 10.11 3.63
C ASN A 89 5.97 10.37 5.11
N PRO A 90 5.53 11.58 5.50
CA PRO A 90 5.36 11.93 6.90
C PRO A 90 4.26 11.07 7.57
N SER A 91 3.44 10.40 6.76
CA SER A 91 2.37 9.52 7.22
C SER A 91 2.83 8.12 7.64
N GLY A 92 4.05 7.70 7.27
CA GLY A 92 4.52 6.32 7.48
C GLY A 92 3.84 5.26 6.60
N PHE A 93 2.99 5.66 5.64
CA PHE A 93 2.37 4.74 4.69
C PHE A 93 3.35 4.29 3.60
N VAL A 94 3.22 3.05 3.11
CA VAL A 94 4.14 2.46 2.11
C VAL A 94 3.93 2.99 0.68
N VAL A 95 2.90 3.80 0.46
CA VAL A 95 2.64 4.51 -0.80
C VAL A 95 2.77 6.01 -0.55
N SER A 96 3.73 6.66 -1.20
CA SER A 96 3.88 8.12 -1.17
C SER A 96 2.75 8.83 -1.92
N GLU A 97 2.58 10.14 -1.67
CA GLU A 97 1.63 10.95 -2.42
C GLU A 97 1.99 11.00 -3.93
N ALA A 98 3.28 11.05 -4.26
CA ALA A 98 3.73 11.01 -5.65
C ALA A 98 3.34 9.70 -6.35
N GLN A 99 3.52 8.55 -5.68
CA GLN A 99 3.08 7.25 -6.20
C GLN A 99 1.56 7.17 -6.31
N PHE A 100 0.81 7.68 -5.33
CA PHE A 100 -0.65 7.75 -5.41
C PHE A 100 -1.10 8.59 -6.62
N ASN A 101 -0.48 9.75 -6.86
CA ASN A 101 -0.76 10.58 -8.04
C ASN A 101 -0.40 9.86 -9.35
N GLN A 102 0.68 9.08 -9.38
CA GLN A 102 1.05 8.26 -10.53
C GLN A 102 0.05 7.13 -10.80
N MET A 103 -0.47 6.50 -9.74
CA MET A 103 -1.49 5.45 -9.83
C MET A 103 -2.83 6.00 -10.35
N PHE A 104 -3.16 7.23 -9.98
CA PHE A 104 -4.47 7.84 -10.23
C PHE A 104 -4.36 9.26 -10.84
N PRO A 105 -3.88 9.37 -12.09
CA PRO A 105 -3.63 10.66 -12.73
C PRO A 105 -4.91 11.42 -13.11
N ASN A 106 -6.02 10.70 -13.31
CA ASN A 106 -7.31 11.27 -13.74
C ASN A 106 -8.39 11.17 -12.66
N ARG A 107 -8.01 10.97 -11.39
CA ARG A 107 -8.99 10.82 -10.31
C ARG A 107 -9.84 12.08 -10.15
N ASN A 108 -11.06 11.88 -9.66
CA ASN A 108 -11.86 12.96 -9.14
C ASN A 108 -11.14 13.63 -7.94
N PRO A 109 -11.09 14.97 -7.86
CA PRO A 109 -10.47 15.69 -6.74
C PRO A 109 -11.03 15.32 -5.35
N PHE A 110 -12.23 14.75 -5.29
CA PHE A 110 -12.78 14.16 -4.07
C PHE A 110 -11.81 13.16 -3.42
N TYR A 111 -11.21 12.26 -4.19
CA TYR A 111 -10.31 11.24 -3.66
C TYR A 111 -8.92 11.83 -3.42
N THR A 112 -8.69 12.28 -2.20
CA THR A 112 -7.41 12.87 -1.77
C THR A 112 -6.50 11.84 -1.14
N TYR A 113 -5.18 12.03 -1.31
CA TYR A 113 -4.18 11.23 -0.61
C TYR A 113 -4.29 11.42 0.91
N ALA A 114 -4.52 12.66 1.37
CA ALA A 114 -4.77 12.97 2.78
C ALA A 114 -5.99 12.21 3.34
N GLY A 115 -7.07 12.06 2.57
CA GLY A 115 -8.24 11.27 2.95
C GLY A 115 -7.91 9.79 3.13
N LEU A 116 -7.11 9.21 2.22
CA LEU A 116 -6.61 7.84 2.37
C LEU A 116 -5.76 7.69 3.63
N VAL A 117 -4.77 8.55 3.83
CA VAL A 117 -3.89 8.54 5.00
C VAL A 117 -4.69 8.67 6.31
N ALA A 118 -5.66 9.58 6.36
CA ALA A 118 -6.52 9.77 7.51
C ALA A 118 -7.37 8.53 7.83
N ALA A 119 -7.74 7.73 6.82
CA ALA A 119 -8.51 6.51 6.97
C ALA A 119 -7.68 5.32 7.49
N LEU A 120 -6.35 5.30 7.26
CA LEU A 120 -5.48 4.19 7.67
C LEU A 120 -5.57 3.88 9.16
N LYS A 121 -5.82 4.89 10.01
CA LYS A 121 -5.96 4.71 11.47
C LYS A 121 -7.11 3.79 11.86
N SER A 122 -8.11 3.61 11.00
CA SER A 122 -9.24 2.70 11.24
C SER A 122 -8.83 1.23 11.15
N TYR A 123 -7.73 0.93 10.46
CA TYR A 123 -7.25 -0.45 10.23
C TYR A 123 -5.72 -0.49 10.34
N PRO A 124 -5.15 -0.44 11.57
CA PRO A 124 -3.70 -0.29 11.77
C PRO A 124 -2.87 -1.48 11.27
N GLY A 125 -3.48 -2.63 10.95
CA GLY A 125 -2.82 -3.80 10.35
C GLY A 125 -2.70 -3.74 8.82
N PHE A 126 -3.50 -2.89 8.16
CA PHE A 126 -3.49 -2.73 6.70
C PHE A 126 -2.16 -2.11 6.23
N ALA A 127 -1.48 -2.78 5.30
CA ALA A 127 -0.21 -2.36 4.73
C ALA A 127 0.90 -2.08 5.77
N THR A 128 0.79 -2.69 6.95
CA THR A 128 1.78 -2.64 8.05
C THR A 128 2.16 -4.04 8.54
N THR A 129 1.49 -5.09 8.05
CA THR A 129 1.69 -6.48 8.44
C THR A 129 2.63 -7.21 7.46
N GLY A 130 3.56 -8.01 7.98
CA GLY A 130 4.51 -8.78 7.17
C GLY A 130 5.75 -7.99 6.74
N SER A 131 6.46 -8.49 5.72
CA SER A 131 7.64 -7.81 5.16
C SER A 131 7.25 -6.56 4.37
N ASP A 132 8.20 -5.66 4.11
CA ASP A 132 7.91 -4.47 3.30
C ASP A 132 7.41 -4.81 1.88
N THR A 133 7.83 -5.94 1.34
CA THR A 133 7.26 -6.49 0.11
C THR A 133 5.78 -6.79 0.25
N VAL A 134 5.37 -7.50 1.31
CA VAL A 134 3.97 -7.84 1.57
C VAL A 134 3.13 -6.60 1.82
N LYS A 135 3.64 -5.63 2.60
CA LYS A 135 2.95 -4.34 2.85
C LYS A 135 2.66 -3.59 1.55
N LYS A 136 3.66 -3.50 0.66
CA LYS A 136 3.51 -2.85 -0.66
C LYS A 136 2.61 -3.64 -1.60
N GLN A 137 2.70 -4.97 -1.59
CA GLN A 137 1.79 -5.83 -2.36
C GLN A 137 0.34 -5.63 -1.90
N GLU A 138 0.08 -5.60 -0.60
CA GLU A 138 -1.26 -5.36 -0.07
C GLU A 138 -1.78 -3.97 -0.47
N ALA A 139 -0.97 -2.92 -0.30
CA ALA A 139 -1.35 -1.57 -0.70
C ALA A 139 -1.66 -1.48 -2.22
N ALA A 140 -0.82 -2.09 -3.06
CA ALA A 140 -1.06 -2.17 -4.50
C ALA A 140 -2.34 -2.97 -4.81
N ALA A 141 -2.60 -4.07 -4.11
CA ALA A 141 -3.77 -4.91 -4.34
C ALA A 141 -5.08 -4.19 -3.98
N PHE A 142 -5.10 -3.49 -2.85
CA PHE A 142 -6.23 -2.65 -2.45
C PHE A 142 -6.48 -1.55 -3.48
N LEU A 143 -5.46 -0.74 -3.79
CA LEU A 143 -5.59 0.38 -4.71
C LEU A 143 -5.94 -0.09 -6.14
N ALA A 144 -5.46 -1.26 -6.58
CA ALA A 144 -5.79 -1.79 -7.90
C ALA A 144 -7.26 -2.21 -8.01
N ASN A 145 -7.81 -2.86 -6.98
CA ASN A 145 -9.24 -3.15 -6.94
C ASN A 145 -10.07 -1.88 -6.85
N VAL A 146 -9.66 -0.91 -6.02
CA VAL A 146 -10.30 0.41 -5.96
C VAL A 146 -10.30 1.10 -7.33
N SER A 147 -9.17 1.07 -8.04
CA SER A 147 -9.08 1.59 -9.41
C SER A 147 -10.04 0.87 -10.35
N HIS A 148 -10.27 -0.42 -10.19
CA HIS A 148 -11.19 -1.17 -11.03
C HIS A 148 -12.65 -0.76 -10.76
N GLU A 149 -13.06 -0.70 -9.49
CA GLU A 149 -14.44 -0.34 -9.10
C GLU A 149 -14.85 1.07 -9.52
N THR A 150 -13.90 2.00 -9.61
CA THR A 150 -14.18 3.44 -9.74
C THR A 150 -13.70 4.04 -11.06
N GLY A 151 -13.16 3.23 -11.98
CA GLY A 151 -12.53 3.74 -13.20
C GLY A 151 -11.31 4.61 -12.93
N GLY A 152 -10.45 4.20 -11.98
CA GLY A 152 -9.25 4.94 -11.58
C GLY A 152 -9.55 6.11 -10.66
N LEU A 153 -10.47 5.93 -9.71
CA LEU A 153 -10.99 6.96 -8.81
C LEU A 153 -11.68 8.12 -9.55
N TYR A 154 -12.15 7.89 -10.78
CA TYR A 154 -12.89 8.91 -11.55
C TYR A 154 -14.33 9.06 -11.05
N TYR A 155 -14.98 7.94 -10.71
CA TYR A 155 -16.36 7.92 -10.24
C TYR A 155 -16.44 7.87 -8.71
N ILE A 156 -17.28 8.73 -8.13
CA ILE A 156 -17.61 8.73 -6.69
C ILE A 156 -18.82 7.82 -6.42
N VAL A 157 -19.75 7.78 -7.37
CA VAL A 157 -21.04 7.10 -7.23
C VAL A 157 -21.27 6.17 -8.42
N GLU A 158 -22.14 5.18 -8.25
CA GLU A 158 -22.63 4.34 -9.33
C GLU A 158 -23.27 5.18 -10.44
N GLN A 159 -22.96 4.87 -11.70
CA GLN A 159 -23.40 5.69 -12.84
C GLN A 159 -24.81 5.34 -13.33
N ASN A 160 -25.23 4.08 -13.21
CA ASN A 160 -26.55 3.66 -13.66
C ASN A 160 -27.61 3.98 -12.60
N THR A 161 -28.13 5.21 -12.62
CA THR A 161 -29.13 5.69 -11.66
C THR A 161 -30.43 4.89 -11.65
N ALA A 162 -30.76 4.18 -12.74
CA ALA A 162 -31.91 3.29 -12.79
C ALA A 162 -31.81 2.11 -11.79
N ASN A 163 -30.58 1.73 -11.40
CA ASN A 163 -30.35 0.67 -10.43
C ASN A 163 -30.50 1.14 -8.98
N TYR A 164 -30.52 2.44 -8.69
CA TYR A 164 -30.46 2.94 -7.31
C TYR A 164 -31.55 2.37 -6.38
N PRO A 165 -32.81 2.19 -6.81
CA PRO A 165 -33.85 1.59 -5.98
C PRO A 165 -33.66 0.09 -5.67
N HIS A 166 -32.71 -0.59 -6.33
CA HIS A 166 -32.46 -2.03 -6.16
C HIS A 166 -31.79 -2.35 -4.81
N TYR A 167 -30.98 -1.43 -4.29
CA TYR A 167 -30.07 -1.67 -3.17
C TYR A 167 -30.72 -1.54 -1.78
N CYS A 168 -32.04 -1.70 -1.70
CA CYS A 168 -32.78 -1.72 -0.46
C CYS A 168 -33.30 -3.14 -0.19
N ASP A 169 -32.62 -3.86 0.70
CA ASP A 169 -33.12 -5.12 1.22
C ASP A 169 -34.16 -4.84 2.32
N THR A 170 -35.43 -4.88 1.94
CA THR A 170 -36.58 -4.65 2.83
C THR A 170 -36.82 -5.78 3.83
N THR A 171 -36.14 -6.92 3.68
CA THR A 171 -36.23 -8.03 4.65
C THR A 171 -35.43 -7.75 5.92
N ARG A 172 -34.55 -6.73 5.90
CA ARG A 172 -33.78 -6.32 7.08
C ARG A 172 -34.68 -5.60 8.08
N PRO A 173 -34.56 -5.90 9.39
CA PRO A 173 -35.44 -5.32 10.42
C PRO A 173 -35.28 -3.80 10.56
N TYR A 174 -34.11 -3.25 10.20
CA TYR A 174 -33.85 -1.80 10.19
C TYR A 174 -34.28 -1.12 8.89
N GLY A 175 -34.73 -1.86 7.88
CA GLY A 175 -35.21 -1.32 6.62
C GLY A 175 -34.20 -0.41 5.90
N CYS A 176 -34.73 0.66 5.31
CA CYS A 176 -34.01 1.60 4.46
C CYS A 176 -34.34 3.05 4.87
N PRO A 177 -33.93 3.49 6.07
CA PRO A 177 -34.39 4.76 6.65
C PRO A 177 -33.95 6.00 5.87
N ALA A 178 -32.85 5.93 5.11
CA ALA A 178 -32.42 7.01 4.22
C ALA A 178 -33.21 7.08 2.89
N GLY A 179 -34.11 6.11 2.66
CA GLY A 179 -34.91 5.98 1.45
C GLY A 179 -34.54 4.74 0.61
N GLN A 180 -35.51 4.23 -0.16
CA GLN A 180 -35.36 3.02 -0.95
C GLN A 180 -34.22 3.12 -1.99
N ALA A 181 -34.01 4.30 -2.56
CA ALA A 181 -32.98 4.55 -3.57
C ALA A 181 -31.69 5.18 -3.00
N ALA A 182 -31.43 5.04 -1.69
CA ALA A 182 -30.34 5.75 -1.04
C ALA A 182 -29.04 4.93 -0.88
N TYR A 183 -29.06 3.62 -1.15
CA TYR A 183 -27.95 2.69 -0.85
C TYR A 183 -27.22 2.15 -2.08
N TYR A 184 -27.21 2.93 -3.17
CA TYR A 184 -26.42 2.67 -4.36
C TYR A 184 -24.90 2.73 -4.09
N GLY A 185 -24.11 2.28 -5.07
CA GLY A 185 -22.66 2.20 -4.95
C GLY A 185 -22.01 3.57 -4.73
N ARG A 186 -21.19 3.71 -3.68
CA ARG A 186 -20.38 4.90 -3.41
C ARG A 186 -18.95 4.57 -3.00
N GLY A 187 -18.05 5.51 -3.26
CA GLY A 187 -16.69 5.50 -2.75
C GLY A 187 -15.80 4.43 -3.40
N PRO A 188 -14.62 4.16 -2.81
CA PRO A 188 -13.54 3.43 -3.46
C PRO A 188 -13.83 1.95 -3.74
N ILE A 189 -14.82 1.36 -3.05
CA ILE A 189 -15.24 -0.03 -3.27
C ILE A 189 -16.69 -0.13 -3.77
N GLN A 190 -17.28 1.00 -4.18
CA GLN A 190 -18.69 1.08 -4.59
C GLN A 190 -19.65 0.44 -3.55
N LEU A 191 -19.50 0.83 -2.28
CA LEU A 191 -20.30 0.33 -1.15
C LEU A 191 -21.79 0.42 -1.50
N SER A 192 -22.47 -0.72 -1.53
CA SER A 192 -23.85 -0.86 -1.98
C SER A 192 -24.64 -1.70 -0.98
N TRP A 193 -25.96 -1.56 -0.96
CA TRP A 193 -26.92 -2.23 -0.06
C TRP A 193 -27.00 -1.69 1.37
N ASN A 194 -28.23 -1.44 1.85
CA ASN A 194 -28.54 -0.97 3.20
C ASN A 194 -27.84 -1.79 4.31
N PHE A 195 -27.73 -3.11 4.17
CA PHE A 195 -27.04 -3.94 5.15
C PHE A 195 -25.52 -3.72 5.20
N ASN A 196 -24.88 -3.40 4.08
CA ASN A 196 -23.44 -3.08 4.08
C ASN A 196 -23.20 -1.68 4.65
N TYR A 197 -24.05 -0.70 4.32
CA TYR A 197 -23.98 0.62 4.96
C TYR A 197 -24.16 0.52 6.48
N LYS A 198 -25.08 -0.33 6.96
CA LYS A 198 -25.24 -0.61 8.39
C LYS A 198 -23.99 -1.22 9.00
N ALA A 199 -23.47 -2.30 8.41
CA ALA A 199 -22.32 -3.03 8.94
C ALA A 199 -21.03 -2.19 8.93
N ALA A 200 -20.78 -1.43 7.85
CA ALA A 200 -19.67 -0.50 7.77
C ALA A 200 -19.81 0.62 8.80
N GLY A 201 -21.02 1.17 8.93
CA GLY A 201 -21.29 2.24 9.89
C GLY A 201 -21.06 1.82 11.33
N ASP A 202 -21.53 0.63 11.70
CA ASP A 202 -21.31 0.06 13.04
C ASP A 202 -19.82 -0.13 13.33
N ALA A 203 -19.06 -0.68 12.38
CA ALA A 203 -17.64 -0.95 12.55
C ALA A 203 -16.80 0.34 12.64
N LEU A 204 -17.18 1.39 11.92
CA LEU A 204 -16.45 2.65 11.86
C LEU A 204 -16.92 3.67 12.92
N GLY A 205 -18.02 3.41 13.62
CA GLY A 205 -18.65 4.37 14.54
C GLY A 205 -19.26 5.57 13.82
N ILE A 206 -19.80 5.34 12.61
CA ILE A 206 -20.34 6.38 11.71
C ILE A 206 -21.74 5.93 11.28
N ASP A 207 -22.78 6.72 11.52
CA ASP A 207 -24.13 6.34 11.09
C ASP A 207 -24.33 6.48 9.58
N LEU A 208 -23.89 5.45 8.85
CA LEU A 208 -23.99 5.34 7.40
C LEU A 208 -25.33 4.76 6.94
N LEU A 209 -26.11 4.12 7.83
CA LEU A 209 -27.44 3.64 7.45
C LEU A 209 -28.41 4.80 7.28
N ASN A 210 -28.41 5.78 8.19
CA ASN A 210 -29.27 6.96 8.07
C ASN A 210 -28.64 8.07 7.21
N ASN A 211 -27.31 8.09 7.08
CA ASN A 211 -26.59 9.12 6.31
C ASN A 211 -25.63 8.49 5.27
N PRO A 212 -26.13 7.71 4.30
CA PRO A 212 -25.29 7.01 3.33
C PRO A 212 -24.50 7.97 2.43
N TRP A 213 -24.99 9.20 2.21
CA TRP A 213 -24.29 10.22 1.43
C TRP A 213 -22.96 10.69 2.03
N ARG A 214 -22.67 10.37 3.31
CA ARG A 214 -21.34 10.67 3.87
C ARG A 214 -20.21 10.01 3.06
N VAL A 215 -20.46 8.86 2.44
CA VAL A 215 -19.49 8.13 1.62
C VAL A 215 -19.14 8.87 0.31
N GLU A 216 -20.00 9.76 -0.18
CA GLU A 216 -19.73 10.61 -1.36
C GLU A 216 -19.41 12.08 -1.01
N GLN A 217 -19.49 12.47 0.27
CA GLN A 217 -19.27 13.84 0.74
C GLN A 217 -17.99 13.99 1.56
N ASP A 218 -17.55 12.93 2.24
CA ASP A 218 -16.34 12.94 3.06
C ASP A 218 -15.34 11.90 2.53
N PRO A 219 -14.19 12.33 1.99
CA PRO A 219 -13.23 11.43 1.38
C PRO A 219 -12.53 10.51 2.37
N ALA A 220 -12.38 10.91 3.64
CA ALA A 220 -11.86 10.03 4.67
C ALA A 220 -12.88 8.92 4.97
N VAL A 221 -14.17 9.28 5.09
CA VAL A 221 -15.25 8.28 5.27
C VAL A 221 -15.32 7.32 4.09
N ALA A 222 -15.21 7.82 2.86
CA ALA A 222 -15.15 6.97 1.68
C ALA A 222 -14.01 5.95 1.77
N MET A 223 -12.79 6.41 2.06
CA MET A 223 -11.62 5.53 2.21
C MET A 223 -11.76 4.54 3.37
N GLN A 224 -12.36 4.97 4.49
CA GLN A 224 -12.65 4.09 5.63
C GLN A 224 -13.60 2.95 5.23
N THR A 225 -14.61 3.20 4.41
CA THR A 225 -15.49 2.12 3.92
C THR A 225 -14.78 1.13 3.01
N GLY A 226 -13.84 1.60 2.18
CA GLY A 226 -13.00 0.72 1.36
C GLY A 226 -12.11 -0.18 2.22
N LEU A 227 -11.44 0.42 3.21
CA LEU A 227 -10.61 -0.32 4.17
C LEU A 227 -11.44 -1.27 5.03
N TRP A 228 -12.65 -0.88 5.44
CA TRP A 228 -13.58 -1.76 6.15
C TRP A 228 -13.85 -3.02 5.35
N TYR A 229 -14.22 -2.88 4.08
CA TYR A 229 -14.50 -4.04 3.23
C TYR A 229 -13.26 -4.93 3.12
N TRP A 230 -12.11 -4.34 2.76
CA TRP A 230 -10.85 -5.03 2.55
C TRP A 230 -10.39 -5.88 3.76
N ASN A 231 -10.52 -5.32 4.96
CA ASN A 231 -9.97 -5.90 6.18
C ASN A 231 -10.96 -6.80 6.94
N THR A 232 -12.26 -6.75 6.60
CA THR A 232 -13.28 -7.44 7.42
C THR A 232 -14.25 -8.31 6.64
N GLN A 233 -14.40 -8.11 5.33
CA GLN A 233 -15.42 -8.79 4.54
C GLN A 233 -14.80 -9.90 3.68
N ASN A 234 -15.41 -11.08 3.72
CA ASN A 234 -15.08 -12.18 2.83
C ASN A 234 -15.80 -12.07 1.48
N GLY A 235 -16.87 -11.27 1.40
CA GLY A 235 -17.76 -11.20 0.23
C GLY A 235 -18.18 -12.60 -0.25
N PRO A 236 -18.11 -12.88 -1.57
CA PRO A 236 -18.37 -14.23 -2.10
C PRO A 236 -17.15 -15.18 -2.00
N GLY A 237 -16.03 -14.73 -1.44
CA GLY A 237 -14.84 -15.55 -1.18
C GLY A 237 -14.88 -16.25 0.18
N THR A 238 -13.74 -16.83 0.57
CA THR A 238 -13.58 -17.58 1.83
C THR A 238 -12.71 -16.87 2.87
N MET A 239 -12.11 -15.75 2.50
CA MET A 239 -11.24 -14.94 3.35
C MET A 239 -11.31 -13.47 2.99
N THR A 240 -10.91 -12.60 3.91
CA THR A 240 -10.77 -11.16 3.65
C THR A 240 -9.64 -10.92 2.65
N ALA A 241 -9.75 -9.85 1.87
CA ALA A 241 -8.68 -9.45 0.97
C ALA A 241 -7.36 -9.12 1.70
N HIS A 242 -7.42 -8.57 2.93
CA HIS A 242 -6.26 -8.43 3.81
C HIS A 242 -5.53 -9.77 4.02
N ASN A 243 -6.23 -10.77 4.58
CA ASN A 243 -5.71 -12.12 4.82
C ASN A 243 -5.19 -12.80 3.55
N ALA A 244 -5.85 -12.58 2.40
CA ALA A 244 -5.37 -13.11 1.13
C ALA A 244 -3.95 -12.63 0.78
N MET A 245 -3.66 -11.36 1.04
CA MET A 245 -2.35 -10.77 0.77
C MET A 245 -1.33 -11.14 1.85
N VAL A 246 -1.67 -10.97 3.14
CA VAL A 246 -0.69 -11.17 4.23
C VAL A 246 -0.30 -12.63 4.43
N ASN A 247 -1.20 -13.57 4.11
CA ASN A 247 -0.92 -15.01 4.22
C ASN A 247 -0.40 -15.63 2.92
N GLY A 248 -0.19 -14.82 1.87
CA GLY A 248 0.33 -15.30 0.58
C GLY A 248 -0.64 -16.20 -0.21
N ALA A 249 -1.95 -16.10 0.03
CA ALA A 249 -2.95 -16.83 -0.76
C ALA A 249 -3.03 -16.31 -2.21
N GLY A 250 -2.77 -15.02 -2.40
CA GLY A 250 -2.56 -14.38 -3.70
C GLY A 250 -3.67 -13.41 -4.10
N PHE A 251 -3.36 -12.57 -5.11
CA PHE A 251 -4.24 -11.48 -5.54
C PHE A 251 -5.61 -11.98 -6.04
N GLY A 252 -5.69 -13.17 -6.64
CA GLY A 252 -6.95 -13.76 -7.10
C GLY A 252 -7.98 -13.96 -5.98
N GLN A 253 -7.54 -14.19 -4.73
CA GLN A 253 -8.45 -14.29 -3.59
C GLN A 253 -9.05 -12.93 -3.20
N THR A 254 -8.37 -11.82 -3.50
CA THR A 254 -8.94 -10.48 -3.33
C THR A 254 -10.04 -10.21 -4.33
N ILE A 255 -9.90 -10.70 -5.57
CA ILE A 255 -10.94 -10.63 -6.61
C ILE A 255 -12.14 -11.46 -6.17
N TRP A 256 -11.91 -12.66 -5.63
CA TRP A 256 -12.95 -13.48 -5.03
C TRP A 256 -13.72 -12.73 -3.95
N ALA A 257 -13.02 -12.09 -3.02
CA ALA A 257 -13.67 -11.38 -1.91
C ALA A 257 -14.49 -10.15 -2.35
N ILE A 258 -14.19 -9.56 -3.50
CA ILE A 258 -14.83 -8.32 -3.95
C ILE A 258 -15.99 -8.61 -4.92
N ASN A 259 -15.75 -9.42 -5.94
CA ASN A 259 -16.78 -9.70 -6.96
C ASN A 259 -16.69 -11.11 -7.56
N GLY A 260 -16.18 -12.07 -6.77
CA GLY A 260 -15.87 -13.41 -7.26
C GLY A 260 -17.02 -14.18 -7.87
N SER A 261 -18.24 -14.00 -7.37
CA SER A 261 -19.43 -14.67 -7.88
C SER A 261 -19.76 -14.33 -9.33
N LEU A 262 -19.31 -13.18 -9.82
CA LEU A 262 -19.57 -12.70 -11.19
C LEU A 262 -18.34 -12.83 -12.10
N GLU A 263 -17.13 -12.73 -11.54
CA GLU A 263 -15.90 -12.64 -12.34
C GLU A 263 -15.09 -13.94 -12.40
N CYS A 264 -14.97 -14.65 -11.28
CA CYS A 264 -14.09 -15.80 -11.17
C CYS A 264 -14.68 -17.07 -11.81
N ASN A 265 -13.88 -18.15 -11.89
CA ASN A 265 -14.24 -19.43 -12.53
C ASN A 265 -14.68 -19.27 -13.99
N GLY A 266 -14.11 -18.30 -14.69
CA GLY A 266 -14.46 -18.00 -16.08
C GLY A 266 -15.76 -17.20 -16.25
N GLY A 267 -16.35 -16.66 -15.19
CA GLY A 267 -17.54 -15.81 -15.26
C GLY A 267 -17.32 -14.53 -16.06
N ASN A 268 -16.19 -13.85 -15.82
CA ASN A 268 -15.78 -12.69 -16.61
C ASN A 268 -14.25 -12.55 -16.69
N PRO A 269 -13.58 -13.33 -17.57
CA PRO A 269 -12.12 -13.32 -17.70
C PRO A 269 -11.54 -11.94 -18.05
N ALA A 270 -12.30 -11.10 -18.77
CA ALA A 270 -11.86 -9.76 -19.14
C ALA A 270 -11.73 -8.83 -17.93
N GLN A 271 -12.67 -8.91 -16.98
CA GLN A 271 -12.61 -8.10 -15.76
C GLN A 271 -11.52 -8.59 -14.81
N VAL A 272 -11.36 -9.91 -14.65
CA VAL A 272 -10.23 -10.49 -13.90
C VAL A 272 -8.91 -9.99 -14.48
N GLN A 273 -8.74 -10.07 -15.80
CA GLN A 273 -7.53 -9.58 -16.48
C GLN A 273 -7.31 -8.07 -16.24
N SER A 274 -8.36 -7.26 -16.28
CA SER A 274 -8.30 -5.83 -15.99
C SER A 274 -7.78 -5.55 -14.57
N ARG A 275 -8.28 -6.26 -13.55
CA ARG A 275 -7.79 -6.16 -12.16
C ARG A 275 -6.32 -6.58 -12.05
N VAL A 276 -5.95 -7.71 -12.64
CA VAL A 276 -4.57 -8.22 -12.61
C VAL A 276 -3.61 -7.25 -13.27
N THR A 277 -3.97 -6.70 -14.44
CA THR A 277 -3.15 -5.69 -15.13
C THR A 277 -2.93 -4.45 -14.25
N LYS A 278 -3.97 -3.97 -13.56
CA LYS A 278 -3.85 -2.82 -12.67
C LYS A 278 -2.95 -3.11 -11.46
N TYR A 279 -3.10 -4.30 -10.86
CA TYR A 279 -2.26 -4.73 -9.75
C TYR A 279 -0.78 -4.85 -10.14
N GLN A 280 -0.49 -5.40 -11.32
CA GLN A 280 0.88 -5.46 -11.86
C GLN A 280 1.47 -4.07 -12.10
N GLN A 281 0.68 -3.12 -12.63
CA GLN A 281 1.12 -1.73 -12.78
C GLN A 281 1.46 -1.10 -11.42
N PHE A 282 0.63 -1.32 -10.40
CA PHE A 282 0.81 -0.69 -9.08
C PHE A 282 1.97 -1.31 -8.30
N THR A 283 2.16 -2.62 -8.38
CA THR A 283 3.34 -3.29 -7.80
C THR A 283 4.65 -2.82 -8.46
N GLN A 284 4.65 -2.56 -9.77
CA GLN A 284 5.78 -1.93 -10.46
C GLN A 284 6.07 -0.51 -9.95
N ILE A 285 5.05 0.33 -9.76
CA ILE A 285 5.20 1.68 -9.17
C ILE A 285 5.82 1.62 -7.76
N LEU A 286 5.47 0.60 -6.97
CA LEU A 286 5.99 0.41 -5.62
C LEU A 286 7.34 -0.34 -5.56
N GLY A 287 7.82 -0.82 -6.71
CA GLY A 287 9.10 -1.52 -6.81
C GLY A 287 9.10 -2.91 -6.17
N VAL A 288 7.99 -3.65 -6.25
CA VAL A 288 7.85 -5.02 -5.69
C VAL A 288 7.29 -6.00 -6.72
N PRO A 289 7.59 -7.31 -6.60
CA PRO A 289 6.97 -8.33 -7.46
C PRO A 289 5.47 -8.47 -7.15
N ALA A 290 4.68 -8.91 -8.13
CA ALA A 290 3.24 -9.15 -7.94
C ALA A 290 2.92 -10.38 -7.07
N GLY A 291 3.86 -11.32 -6.92
CA GLY A 291 3.63 -12.61 -6.26
C GLY A 291 2.95 -13.63 -7.17
N ALA A 292 2.40 -14.70 -6.58
CA ALA A 292 1.76 -15.81 -7.27
C ALA A 292 0.22 -15.74 -7.15
N ASN A 293 -0.48 -16.66 -7.82
CA ASN A 293 -1.95 -16.85 -7.75
C ASN A 293 -2.73 -15.55 -8.03
N LEU A 294 -2.40 -14.89 -9.14
CA LEU A 294 -2.97 -13.59 -9.49
C LEU A 294 -4.41 -13.67 -9.99
N TYR A 295 -4.81 -14.83 -10.50
CA TYR A 295 -6.09 -15.03 -11.17
C TYR A 295 -7.06 -15.83 -10.29
N CYS A 296 -8.33 -15.67 -10.63
CA CYS A 296 -9.44 -16.53 -10.32
C CYS A 296 -10.27 -16.69 -11.63
#